data_AF-A0A1B7I272-F1
#
_entry.id   AF-A0A1B7I272-F1
#
_cell.length_a   1.000
_cell.length_b   1.000
_cell.length_c   1.000
_cell.angle_alpha   90.00
_cell.angle_beta   90.00
_cell.angle_gamma   90.00
#
_symmetry.space_group_name_H-M   'P 1'
#
loop_
_entity.id
_entity.type
_entity.pdbx_description
1 polymer ?
#
loop_
_entity_poly.entity_id
_entity_poly.type
_entity_poly.pdbx_seq_one_letter_code
_entity_poly.pdbx_strand_id
1 'polypeptide(L)'
;MSKREEIKDGFSSSNRKSGLVYTKILGWIDLGHACGDDAKRLKAILFEEKDRKYFPEFNDWYFPVDYFQEMVKHLRFGLDLWAGVHAPLMVRSCLSNEMKKRIALTIMKQTAWRFEAFQATTMIAKFTDSGFSGEDLVSDLLGFYRVFGTGIDPLILAMPTTKNYALSIWDHYGPIGNFKNKEFRPLLFPQPVPPKKQTPRKGYLPSWLNYIQPLNDLNENSLSNRHYDAPKNNFFPDNNRLNEELYVSLRRKPSKEDNLLRQKNFEMPSHFYINNHKPSSPDYFHSTNNF
;
A
#
# COMPACT_ATOMS: atom_id res chain seq x y z
N MET A 1 3.24 -13.97 4.50
CA MET A 1 2.91 -13.95 5.93
C MET A 1 4.18 -13.88 6.73
N SER A 2 4.25 -12.90 7.63
CA SER A 2 5.38 -12.62 8.50
C SER A 2 5.68 -13.81 9.42
N LYS A 3 6.96 -14.10 9.62
CA LYS A 3 7.42 -15.23 10.42
C LYS A 3 8.18 -14.79 11.65
N ARG A 4 8.17 -15.63 12.69
CA ARG A 4 8.88 -15.36 13.94
C ARG A 4 10.38 -15.17 13.73
N GLU A 5 10.97 -15.91 12.79
CA GLU A 5 12.41 -15.86 12.47
C GLU A 5 12.82 -14.55 11.77
N GLU A 6 11.85 -13.84 11.20
CA GLU A 6 12.04 -12.55 10.55
C GLU A 6 12.12 -11.40 11.57
N ILE A 7 11.78 -11.64 12.84
CA ILE A 7 11.85 -10.63 13.90
C ILE A 7 13.30 -10.17 14.12
N LYS A 8 13.52 -8.87 13.93
CA LYS A 8 14.83 -8.21 14.08
C LYS A 8 14.87 -7.32 15.32
N ASP A 9 16.08 -6.93 15.68
CA ASP A 9 16.27 -5.89 16.69
C ASP A 9 15.94 -4.52 16.09
N GLY A 10 15.02 -3.82 16.75
CA GLY A 10 14.47 -2.56 16.26
C GLY A 10 15.48 -1.42 16.20
N PHE A 11 16.48 -1.39 17.08
CA PHE A 11 17.48 -0.31 17.09
C PHE A 11 18.42 -0.36 15.88
N SER A 12 18.58 -1.53 15.26
CA SER A 12 19.41 -1.74 14.07
C SER A 12 18.60 -1.86 12.76
N SER A 13 17.34 -1.44 12.77
CA SER A 13 16.38 -1.75 11.71
C SER A 13 16.18 -0.67 10.66
N SER A 14 16.55 0.59 10.94
CA SER A 14 16.30 1.73 10.03
C SER A 14 16.84 1.53 8.62
N ASN A 15 17.99 0.87 8.47
CA ASN A 15 18.62 0.65 7.16
C ASN A 15 18.33 -0.74 6.55
N ARG A 16 17.49 -1.55 7.18
CA ARG A 16 17.17 -2.89 6.69
C ARG A 16 16.03 -2.82 5.67
N LYS A 17 16.11 -3.69 4.66
CA LYS A 17 15.11 -3.82 3.58
C LYS A 17 14.09 -4.94 3.81
N SER A 18 14.24 -5.71 4.88
CA SER A 18 13.35 -6.83 5.20
C SER A 18 13.44 -7.22 6.68
N GLY A 19 12.40 -7.92 7.13
CA GLY A 19 12.24 -8.37 8.51
C GLY A 19 11.07 -7.69 9.20
N LEU A 20 10.80 -8.13 10.41
CA LEU A 20 9.69 -7.65 11.22
C LEU A 20 10.24 -6.99 12.49
N VAL A 21 9.72 -5.84 12.89
CA VAL A 21 10.09 -5.17 14.14
C VAL A 21 8.85 -4.74 14.91
N TYR A 22 8.99 -4.64 16.23
CA TYR A 22 7.95 -4.08 17.08
C TYR A 22 8.37 -2.69 17.58
N THR A 23 7.43 -1.75 17.52
CA THR A 23 7.61 -0.35 17.92
C THR A 23 6.58 0.01 18.99
N LYS A 24 6.92 0.94 19.90
CA LYS A 24 6.01 1.31 20.98
C LYS A 24 4.80 2.12 20.48
N ILE A 25 4.97 2.89 19.40
CA ILE A 25 3.94 3.81 18.91
C ILE A 25 3.11 3.24 17.77
N LEU A 26 3.71 2.41 16.90
CA LEU A 26 3.01 1.88 15.72
C LEU A 26 2.69 0.38 15.81
N GLY A 27 3.24 -0.32 16.81
CA GLY A 27 3.11 -1.78 16.93
C GLY A 27 4.07 -2.50 15.97
N TRP A 28 3.61 -3.60 15.38
CA TRP A 28 4.39 -4.36 14.39
C TRP A 28 4.57 -3.57 13.09
N ILE A 29 5.77 -3.65 12.52
CA ILE A 29 6.16 -3.04 11.24
C ILE A 29 6.91 -4.06 10.41
N ASP A 30 6.45 -4.29 9.18
CA ASP A 30 7.17 -5.02 8.14
C ASP A 30 8.15 -4.06 7.45
N LEU A 31 9.45 -4.38 7.53
CA LEU A 31 10.53 -3.55 6.98
C LEU A 31 10.61 -3.59 5.45
N GLY A 32 10.05 -4.63 4.81
CA GLY A 32 9.88 -4.71 3.37
C GLY A 32 8.87 -3.67 2.89
N HIS A 33 7.71 -3.58 3.53
CA HIS A 33 6.72 -2.53 3.24
C HIS A 33 7.24 -1.13 3.63
N ALA A 34 7.81 -1.01 4.83
CA ALA A 34 8.37 0.23 5.35
C ALA A 34 9.63 0.73 4.63
N CYS A 35 10.20 -0.03 3.67
CA CYS A 35 11.28 0.49 2.84
C CYS A 35 10.78 1.49 1.78
N GLY A 36 9.47 1.48 1.50
CA GLY A 36 8.79 2.46 0.66
C GLY A 36 9.11 2.36 -0.82
N ASP A 37 9.50 1.19 -1.34
CA ASP A 37 9.85 1.03 -2.76
C ASP A 37 8.68 1.41 -3.69
N ASP A 38 7.44 1.03 -3.36
CA ASP A 38 6.24 1.45 -4.10
C ASP A 38 6.03 2.97 -4.07
N ALA A 39 6.30 3.60 -2.92
CA ALA A 39 6.23 5.05 -2.80
C ALA A 39 7.35 5.75 -3.59
N LYS A 40 8.57 5.19 -3.65
CA LYS A 40 9.67 5.72 -4.48
C LYS A 40 9.31 5.67 -5.95
N ARG A 41 8.72 4.55 -6.40
CA ARG A 41 8.21 4.36 -7.75
C ARG A 41 7.19 5.44 -8.11
N LEU A 42 6.18 5.61 -7.26
CA LEU A 42 5.13 6.61 -7.46
C LEU A 42 5.69 8.04 -7.45
N LYS A 43 6.68 8.32 -6.59
CA LYS A 43 7.37 9.61 -6.55
C LYS A 43 8.10 9.88 -7.86
N ALA A 44 8.82 8.91 -8.41
CA ALA A 44 9.51 9.08 -9.69
C ALA A 44 8.52 9.45 -10.81
N ILE A 45 7.42 8.70 -10.94
CA ILE A 45 6.38 8.95 -11.96
C ILE A 45 5.80 10.37 -11.80
N LEU A 46 5.36 10.75 -10.59
CA LEU A 46 4.69 12.03 -10.34
C LEU A 46 5.62 13.24 -10.51
N PHE A 47 6.92 13.08 -10.27
CA PHE A 47 7.88 14.18 -10.34
C PHE A 47 8.54 14.30 -11.71
N GLU A 48 8.70 13.20 -12.44
CA GLU A 48 9.22 13.21 -13.82
C GLU A 48 8.16 13.67 -14.84
N GLU A 49 6.87 13.40 -14.60
CA GLU A 49 5.76 13.73 -15.52
C GLU A 49 6.00 13.25 -16.96
N LYS A 50 6.52 12.03 -17.12
CA LYS A 50 6.79 11.41 -18.42
C LYS A 50 5.51 11.26 -19.25
N ASP A 51 5.65 11.33 -20.56
CA ASP A 51 4.56 11.14 -21.54
C ASP A 51 3.37 12.09 -21.37
N ARG A 52 3.62 13.31 -20.87
CA ARG A 52 2.62 14.38 -20.78
C ARG A 52 2.01 14.69 -22.16
N LYS A 53 0.69 14.83 -22.20
CA LYS A 53 -0.09 15.19 -23.39
C LYS A 53 -1.15 16.22 -23.03
N TYR A 54 -1.41 17.12 -23.97
CA TYR A 54 -2.50 18.09 -23.83
C TYR A 54 -3.82 17.45 -24.25
N PHE A 55 -4.86 17.62 -23.44
CA PHE A 55 -6.19 17.10 -23.71
C PHE A 55 -7.17 18.27 -23.90
N PRO A 56 -7.59 18.57 -25.15
CA PRO A 56 -8.45 19.72 -25.45
C PRO A 56 -9.77 19.72 -24.67
N GLU A 57 -10.36 18.54 -24.40
CA GLU A 57 -11.59 18.39 -23.63
C GLU A 57 -11.49 18.95 -22.20
N PHE A 58 -10.28 18.94 -21.63
CA PHE A 58 -9.99 19.42 -20.29
C PHE A 58 -9.25 20.75 -20.27
N ASN A 59 -8.85 21.24 -21.46
CA ASN A 59 -8.00 22.40 -21.64
C ASN A 59 -6.74 22.38 -20.75
N ASP A 60 -6.14 21.20 -20.57
CA ASP A 60 -5.01 21.02 -19.65
C ASP A 60 -4.09 19.87 -20.06
N TRP A 61 -2.91 19.80 -19.46
CA TRP A 61 -1.91 18.76 -19.68
C TRP A 61 -2.04 17.67 -18.63
N TYR A 62 -1.98 16.41 -19.06
CA TYR A 62 -1.99 15.25 -18.18
C TYR A 62 -0.91 14.25 -18.57
N PHE A 63 -0.50 13.43 -17.61
CA PHE A 63 0.43 12.32 -17.84
C PHE A 63 -0.11 11.03 -17.20
N PRO A 64 0.23 9.87 -17.78
CA PRO A 64 -0.19 8.58 -17.27
C PRO A 64 0.51 8.23 -15.94
N VAL A 65 -0.23 7.59 -15.03
CA VAL A 65 0.29 7.02 -13.80
C VAL A 65 -0.23 5.60 -13.64
N ASP A 66 0.69 4.63 -13.65
CA ASP A 66 0.41 3.23 -13.37
C ASP A 66 0.88 2.89 -11.95
N TYR A 67 -0.07 2.58 -11.07
CA TYR A 67 0.20 2.11 -9.72
C TYR A 67 -0.51 0.77 -9.48
N PHE A 68 0.12 -0.16 -8.78
CA PHE A 68 -0.49 -1.45 -8.52
C PHE A 68 -0.04 -2.05 -7.19
N GLN A 69 -0.87 -2.94 -6.67
CA GLN A 69 -0.55 -3.80 -5.54
C GLN A 69 -0.88 -5.24 -5.88
N GLU A 70 0.01 -6.15 -5.49
CA GLU A 70 -0.08 -7.55 -5.90
C GLU A 70 0.26 -8.54 -4.78
N MET A 71 -0.30 -9.74 -4.91
CA MET A 71 0.05 -10.91 -4.14
C MET A 71 0.72 -11.94 -5.04
N VAL A 72 1.56 -12.78 -4.43
CA VAL A 72 2.22 -13.89 -5.10
C VAL A 72 1.84 -15.23 -4.48
N LYS A 73 1.53 -16.20 -5.33
CA LYS A 73 1.44 -17.61 -4.98
C LYS A 73 2.55 -18.37 -5.68
N HIS A 74 3.46 -18.92 -4.89
CA HIS A 74 4.53 -19.75 -5.40
C HIS A 74 3.96 -21.10 -5.89
N LEU A 75 4.15 -21.38 -7.17
CA LEU A 75 3.80 -22.65 -7.79
C LEU A 75 5.03 -23.56 -7.90
N ARG A 76 4.82 -24.78 -8.40
CA ARG A 76 5.92 -25.72 -8.67
C ARG A 76 6.73 -25.26 -9.88
N PHE A 77 7.95 -25.78 -10.00
CA PHE A 77 8.87 -25.52 -11.13
C PHE A 77 9.33 -24.06 -11.28
N GLY A 78 9.37 -23.30 -10.17
CA GLY A 78 9.87 -21.92 -10.18
C GLY A 78 8.94 -20.91 -10.87
N LEU A 79 7.67 -21.28 -11.06
CA LEU A 79 6.61 -20.39 -11.52
C LEU A 79 5.91 -19.78 -10.32
N ASP A 80 5.53 -18.52 -10.47
CA ASP A 80 4.79 -17.72 -9.51
C ASP A 80 3.55 -17.19 -10.21
N LEU A 81 2.39 -17.42 -9.60
CA LEU A 81 1.14 -16.81 -10.05
C LEU A 81 0.87 -15.58 -9.20
N TRP A 82 0.79 -14.45 -9.87
CA TRP A 82 0.55 -13.16 -9.27
C TRP A 82 -0.86 -12.71 -9.58
N ALA A 83 -1.47 -12.03 -8.62
CA ALA A 83 -2.76 -11.41 -8.79
C ALA A 83 -2.74 -10.03 -8.11
N GLY A 84 -3.39 -9.05 -8.69
CA GLY A 84 -3.30 -7.69 -8.16
C GLY A 84 -4.40 -6.76 -8.62
N VAL A 85 -4.38 -5.57 -8.02
CA VAL A 85 -5.16 -4.42 -8.42
C VAL A 85 -4.22 -3.44 -9.11
N HIS A 86 -4.59 -3.02 -10.30
CA HIS A 86 -3.95 -2.00 -11.10
C HIS A 86 -4.83 -0.75 -11.10
N ALA A 87 -4.23 0.40 -10.79
CA ALA A 87 -4.83 1.71 -10.85
C ALA A 87 -4.24 2.48 -12.05
N PRO A 88 -4.83 2.36 -13.25
CA PRO A 88 -4.46 3.16 -14.42
C PRO A 88 -5.06 4.56 -14.31
N LEU A 89 -4.21 5.56 -14.10
CA LEU A 89 -4.63 6.92 -13.76
C LEU A 89 -4.03 7.96 -14.73
N MET A 90 -4.65 9.13 -14.77
CA MET A 90 -4.14 10.33 -15.42
C MET A 90 -4.02 11.42 -14.36
N VAL A 91 -2.83 11.99 -14.22
CA VAL A 91 -2.56 13.09 -13.29
C VAL A 91 -2.32 14.36 -14.08
N ARG A 92 -2.91 15.46 -13.63
CA ARG A 92 -2.66 16.77 -14.23
C ARG A 92 -1.20 17.17 -14.05
N SER A 93 -0.59 17.71 -15.09
CA SER A 93 0.78 18.20 -15.08
C SER A 93 0.96 19.49 -14.29
N CYS A 94 2.22 19.83 -13.98
CA CYS A 94 2.61 21.10 -13.35
C CYS A 94 1.99 21.36 -11.97
N LEU A 95 1.60 20.31 -11.25
CA LEU A 95 1.08 20.41 -9.89
C LEU A 95 2.18 20.73 -8.88
N SER A 96 1.82 21.42 -7.79
CA SER A 96 2.76 21.70 -6.71
C SER A 96 3.27 20.41 -6.05
N ASN A 97 4.48 20.48 -5.46
CA ASN A 97 5.04 19.33 -4.73
C ASN A 97 4.12 18.85 -3.60
N GLU A 98 3.40 19.76 -2.95
CA GLU A 98 2.41 19.43 -1.94
C GLU A 98 1.25 18.64 -2.55
N MET A 99 0.68 19.12 -3.66
CA MET A 99 -0.40 18.42 -4.34
C MET A 99 0.01 17.03 -4.83
N LYS A 100 1.22 16.89 -5.38
CA LYS A 100 1.78 15.58 -5.78
C LYS A 100 1.88 14.61 -4.60
N LYS A 101 2.28 15.09 -3.41
CA LYS A 101 2.29 14.25 -2.19
C LYS A 101 0.88 13.81 -1.79
N ARG A 102 -0.10 14.71 -1.84
CA ARG A 102 -1.50 14.39 -1.52
C ARG A 102 -2.09 13.38 -2.51
N ILE A 103 -1.84 13.56 -3.81
CA ILE A 103 -2.21 12.60 -4.87
C ILE A 103 -1.55 11.25 -4.62
N ALA A 104 -0.25 11.22 -4.32
CA ALA A 104 0.46 9.98 -4.05
C ALA A 104 -0.15 9.20 -2.87
N LEU A 105 -0.47 9.88 -1.76
CA LEU A 105 -1.10 9.26 -0.60
C LEU A 105 -2.50 8.74 -0.95
N THR A 106 -3.25 9.49 -1.75
CA THR A 106 -4.60 9.16 -2.22
C THR A 106 -4.59 7.87 -3.03
N ILE A 107 -3.71 7.80 -4.05
CA ILE A 107 -3.51 6.62 -4.90
C ILE A 107 -3.14 5.39 -4.05
N MET A 108 -2.16 5.53 -3.16
CA MET A 108 -1.71 4.44 -2.30
C MET A 108 -2.84 3.90 -1.41
N LYS A 109 -3.52 4.79 -0.66
CA LYS A 109 -4.58 4.37 0.28
C LYS A 109 -5.76 3.69 -0.42
N GLN A 110 -6.18 4.23 -1.56
CA GLN A 110 -7.33 3.70 -2.29
C GLN A 110 -7.02 2.40 -3.00
N THR A 111 -5.82 2.28 -3.57
CA THR A 111 -5.37 1.01 -4.16
C THR A 111 -5.31 -0.08 -3.08
N ALA A 112 -4.85 0.26 -1.87
CA ALA A 112 -4.84 -0.66 -0.72
C ALA A 112 -6.24 -1.15 -0.34
N TRP A 113 -7.20 -0.25 -0.18
CA TRP A 113 -8.58 -0.68 0.11
C TRP A 113 -9.18 -1.56 -0.99
N ARG A 114 -8.85 -1.29 -2.27
CA ARG A 114 -9.28 -2.15 -3.38
C ARG A 114 -8.63 -3.52 -3.35
N PHE A 115 -7.32 -3.55 -3.07
CA PHE A 115 -6.57 -4.80 -2.97
C PHE A 115 -7.11 -5.68 -1.84
N GLU A 116 -7.53 -5.07 -0.73
CA GLU A 116 -8.22 -5.78 0.35
C GLU A 116 -9.55 -6.39 -0.11
N ALA A 117 -10.38 -5.58 -0.77
CA ALA A 117 -11.68 -6.02 -1.25
C ALA A 117 -11.53 -7.15 -2.26
N PHE A 118 -10.49 -7.09 -3.10
CA PHE A 118 -10.08 -8.16 -3.99
C PHE A 118 -9.70 -9.43 -3.22
N GLN A 119 -8.85 -9.33 -2.19
CA GLN A 119 -8.47 -10.46 -1.32
C GLN A 119 -9.67 -11.08 -0.58
N ALA A 120 -10.67 -10.28 -0.22
CA ALA A 120 -11.87 -10.74 0.48
C ALA A 120 -12.84 -11.55 -0.42
N THR A 121 -12.65 -11.55 -1.74
CA THR A 121 -13.49 -12.30 -2.68
C THR A 121 -13.37 -13.79 -2.48
N THR A 122 -14.48 -14.51 -2.45
CA THR A 122 -14.52 -15.97 -2.19
C THR A 122 -13.64 -16.82 -3.12
N MET A 123 -13.38 -16.40 -4.36
CA MET A 123 -12.47 -17.09 -5.27
C MET A 123 -10.99 -16.87 -4.93
N ILE A 124 -10.63 -15.65 -4.52
CA ILE A 124 -9.25 -15.25 -4.18
C ILE A 124 -8.91 -15.61 -2.73
N ALA A 125 -9.88 -15.56 -1.82
CA ALA A 125 -9.76 -16.05 -0.46
C ALA A 125 -9.50 -17.57 -0.38
N LYS A 126 -9.79 -18.33 -1.45
CA LYS A 126 -9.36 -19.73 -1.62
C LYS A 126 -7.98 -19.85 -2.27
N PHE A 127 -7.54 -18.79 -2.95
CA PHE A 127 -6.26 -18.70 -3.62
C PHE A 127 -5.14 -18.30 -2.65
N THR A 128 -5.45 -17.43 -1.67
CA THR A 128 -4.56 -16.93 -0.63
C THR A 128 -5.05 -17.25 0.77
N ASP A 129 -4.12 -17.46 1.70
CA ASP A 129 -4.43 -17.70 3.12
C ASP A 129 -4.65 -16.39 3.92
N SER A 130 -4.75 -15.21 3.27
CA SER A 130 -4.83 -13.94 4.02
C SER A 130 -5.34 -12.73 3.23
N GLY A 131 -6.29 -12.00 3.80
CA GLY A 131 -6.39 -10.53 3.66
C GLY A 131 -5.36 -9.81 4.55
N PHE A 132 -5.28 -8.47 4.49
CA PHE A 132 -4.27 -7.65 5.20
C PHE A 132 -3.85 -8.18 6.58
N SER A 133 -2.53 -8.33 6.76
CA SER A 133 -1.92 -8.55 8.05
C SER A 133 -2.02 -7.29 8.92
N GLY A 134 -1.84 -7.43 10.22
CA GLY A 134 -2.04 -6.36 11.19
C GLY A 134 -1.14 -5.13 10.98
N GLU A 135 0.01 -5.36 10.36
CA GLU A 135 1.08 -4.40 10.12
C GLU A 135 1.10 -3.78 8.72
N ASP A 136 0.47 -4.39 7.71
CA ASP A 136 0.69 -4.07 6.29
C ASP A 136 0.46 -2.58 6.00
N LEU A 137 -0.76 -2.08 6.22
CA LEU A 137 -1.15 -0.71 5.91
C LEU A 137 -0.35 0.35 6.69
N VAL A 138 0.00 0.06 7.93
CA VAL A 138 0.79 0.97 8.78
C VAL A 138 2.25 0.98 8.31
N SER A 139 2.76 -0.16 7.84
CA SER A 139 4.11 -0.29 7.27
C SER A 139 4.22 0.44 5.94
N ASP A 140 3.22 0.29 5.06
CA ASP A 140 3.14 1.04 3.79
C ASP A 140 3.07 2.55 4.04
N LEU A 141 2.25 2.99 5.01
CA LEU A 141 2.17 4.39 5.39
C LEU A 141 3.51 4.92 5.95
N LEU A 142 4.17 4.15 6.80
CA LEU A 142 5.49 4.50 7.30
C LEU A 142 6.48 4.65 6.13
N GLY A 143 6.51 3.69 5.20
CA GLY A 143 7.31 3.74 3.99
C GLY A 143 7.01 4.96 3.11
N PHE A 144 5.74 5.34 2.97
CA PHE A 144 5.31 6.55 2.29
C PHE A 144 5.93 7.81 2.90
N TYR A 145 5.87 7.96 4.24
CA TYR A 145 6.45 9.13 4.91
C TYR A 145 7.97 9.15 4.91
N ARG A 146 8.65 8.00 4.77
CA ARG A 146 10.12 8.01 4.50
C ARG A 146 10.45 8.61 3.15
N VAL A 147 9.56 8.51 2.17
CA VAL A 147 9.79 8.91 0.78
C VAL A 147 9.27 10.32 0.46
N PHE A 148 8.04 10.62 0.88
CA PHE A 148 7.36 11.89 0.63
C PHE A 148 7.40 12.84 1.82
N GLY A 149 7.64 12.29 3.02
CA GLY A 149 7.73 13.07 4.23
C GLY A 149 9.04 13.85 4.36
N THR A 150 9.18 14.52 5.48
CA THR A 150 10.27 15.45 5.80
C THR A 150 10.60 15.30 7.28
N GLY A 151 11.88 15.41 7.62
CA GLY A 151 12.35 15.31 9.00
C GLY A 151 12.96 13.95 9.30
N ILE A 152 12.88 13.56 10.58
CA ILE A 152 13.48 12.33 11.11
C ILE A 152 12.76 11.11 10.55
N ASP A 153 13.49 10.02 10.30
CA ASP A 153 12.91 8.76 9.85
C ASP A 153 11.75 8.34 10.78
N PRO A 154 10.51 8.20 10.27
CA PRO A 154 9.34 7.83 11.07
C PRO A 154 9.51 6.50 11.82
N LEU A 155 10.37 5.58 11.35
CA LEU A 155 10.67 4.36 12.08
C LEU A 155 11.42 4.63 13.39
N ILE A 156 12.30 5.64 13.41
CA ILE A 156 13.00 6.09 14.62
C ILE A 156 11.98 6.74 15.57
N LEU A 157 11.12 7.60 15.04
CA LEU A 157 10.05 8.27 15.79
C LEU A 157 9.04 7.27 16.38
N ALA A 158 8.85 6.10 15.76
CA ALA A 158 7.99 5.04 16.26
C ALA A 158 8.49 4.36 17.55
N MET A 159 9.72 4.65 17.99
CA MET A 159 10.38 4.05 19.15
C MET A 159 10.49 2.52 19.01
N PRO A 160 11.36 2.03 18.12
CA PRO A 160 11.55 0.61 17.90
C PRO A 160 12.12 -0.05 19.17
N THR A 161 11.74 -1.31 19.40
CA THR A 161 12.06 -2.03 20.64
C THR A 161 13.17 -3.08 20.43
N THR A 162 13.70 -3.63 21.52
CA THR A 162 14.67 -4.73 21.44
C THR A 162 14.03 -5.97 20.82
N LYS A 163 14.85 -6.82 20.20
CA LYS A 163 14.38 -8.11 19.67
C LYS A 163 13.68 -8.94 20.76
N ASN A 164 14.21 -8.97 21.98
CA ASN A 164 13.63 -9.74 23.09
C ASN A 164 12.23 -9.25 23.46
N TYR A 165 12.01 -7.93 23.46
CA TYR A 165 10.69 -7.36 23.72
C TYR A 165 9.71 -7.73 22.59
N ALA A 166 10.11 -7.58 21.33
CA ALA A 166 9.30 -7.99 20.18
C ALA A 166 8.94 -9.49 20.23
N LEU A 167 9.91 -10.35 20.56
CA LEU A 167 9.67 -11.78 20.75
C LEU A 167 8.69 -12.05 21.90
N SER A 168 8.76 -11.31 23.01
CA SER A 168 7.80 -11.48 24.11
C SER A 168 6.36 -11.18 23.69
N ILE A 169 6.16 -10.17 22.83
CA ILE A 169 4.85 -9.84 22.24
C ILE A 169 4.40 -10.99 21.33
N TRP A 170 5.27 -11.44 20.42
CA TRP A 170 4.97 -12.53 19.49
C TRP A 170 4.61 -13.82 20.22
N ASP A 171 5.38 -14.21 21.23
CA ASP A 171 5.20 -15.47 21.95
C ASP A 171 3.93 -15.47 22.80
N HIS A 172 3.46 -14.30 23.23
CA HIS A 172 2.23 -14.16 24.01
C HIS A 172 0.96 -14.11 23.14
N TYR A 173 1.00 -13.32 22.06
CA TYR A 173 -0.16 -13.05 21.21
C TYR A 173 -0.25 -13.94 19.97
N GLY A 174 0.88 -14.47 19.51
CA GLY A 174 1.00 -15.26 18.29
C GLY A 174 1.35 -14.43 17.06
N PRO A 175 1.33 -15.07 15.87
CA PRO A 175 1.70 -14.42 14.61
C PRO A 175 0.84 -13.22 14.27
N ILE A 176 1.47 -12.13 13.84
CA ILE A 176 0.78 -10.89 13.46
C ILE A 176 -0.22 -11.08 12.29
N GLY A 177 0.05 -12.04 11.40
CA GLY A 177 -0.86 -12.43 10.30
C GLY A 177 -2.25 -12.88 10.73
N ASN A 178 -2.41 -13.30 11.99
CA ASN A 178 -3.70 -13.68 12.58
C ASN A 178 -4.55 -12.48 12.99
N PHE A 179 -3.96 -11.28 13.05
CA PHE A 179 -4.66 -10.05 13.39
C PHE A 179 -4.90 -9.25 12.11
N LYS A 180 -6.15 -8.88 11.84
CA LYS A 180 -6.50 -8.12 10.64
C LYS A 180 -6.56 -6.64 10.95
N ASN A 181 -5.91 -5.83 10.11
CA ASN A 181 -5.95 -4.38 10.20
C ASN A 181 -6.26 -3.77 8.83
N LYS A 182 -7.48 -3.26 8.71
CA LYS A 182 -8.02 -2.65 7.47
C LYS A 182 -7.91 -1.12 7.48
N GLU A 183 -7.28 -0.58 8.52
CA GLU A 183 -7.15 0.86 8.74
C GLU A 183 -5.68 1.24 8.73
N PHE A 184 -5.40 2.47 8.33
CA PHE A 184 -4.09 3.11 8.46
C PHE A 184 -3.79 3.53 9.91
N ARG A 185 -4.23 2.74 10.89
CA ARG A 185 -4.07 2.97 12.32
C ARG A 185 -3.21 1.89 12.95
N PRO A 186 -2.29 2.24 13.87
CA PRO A 186 -1.50 1.27 14.61
C PRO A 186 -2.35 0.18 15.27
N LEU A 187 -1.89 -1.06 15.24
CA LEU A 187 -2.41 -2.12 16.10
C LEU A 187 -1.43 -2.36 17.25
N LEU A 188 -1.80 -1.91 18.44
CA LEU A 188 -0.94 -1.93 19.62
C LEU A 188 -1.23 -3.15 20.47
N PHE A 189 -0.16 -3.85 20.83
CA PHE A 189 -0.19 -5.03 21.68
C PHE A 189 0.25 -4.62 23.08
N PRO A 190 -0.64 -4.72 24.09
CA PRO A 190 -0.27 -4.43 25.47
C PRO A 190 0.89 -5.32 25.92
N GLN A 191 1.70 -4.81 26.85
CA GLN A 191 2.79 -5.61 27.41
C GLN A 191 2.24 -6.94 27.96
N PRO A 192 2.90 -8.09 27.68
CA PRO A 192 2.45 -9.38 28.21
C PRO A 192 2.48 -9.37 29.74
N VAL A 193 1.31 -9.53 30.38
CA VAL A 193 1.18 -9.67 31.84
C VAL A 193 0.46 -10.99 32.14
N PRO A 194 1.19 -12.08 32.45
CA PRO A 194 0.57 -13.34 32.84
C PRO A 194 -0.29 -13.15 34.11
N PRO A 195 -1.47 -13.78 34.21
CA PRO A 195 -2.07 -14.77 33.30
C PRO A 195 -3.02 -14.16 32.23
N LYS A 196 -3.20 -12.84 32.20
CA LYS A 196 -4.26 -12.20 31.39
C LYS A 196 -3.74 -11.80 30.02
N LYS A 197 -4.34 -12.35 28.96
CA LYS A 197 -4.19 -11.83 27.60
C LYS A 197 -5.05 -10.58 27.45
N GLN A 198 -4.43 -9.41 27.39
CA GLN A 198 -5.15 -8.17 27.06
C GLN A 198 -5.39 -8.11 25.55
N THR A 199 -6.55 -7.62 25.11
CA THR A 199 -6.83 -7.56 23.67
C THR A 199 -5.99 -6.46 22.99
N PRO A 200 -5.39 -6.73 21.82
CA PRO A 200 -4.78 -5.69 21.00
C PRO A 200 -5.79 -4.58 20.68
N ARG A 201 -5.32 -3.34 20.60
CA ARG A 201 -6.17 -2.16 20.40
C ARG A 201 -5.65 -1.24 19.31
N LYS A 202 -6.54 -0.50 18.67
CA LYS A 202 -6.16 0.54 17.71
C LYS A 202 -5.51 1.72 18.43
N GLY A 203 -4.37 2.17 17.91
CA GLY A 203 -3.73 3.42 18.31
C GLY A 203 -4.23 4.61 17.50
N TYR A 204 -3.81 5.81 17.91
CA TYR A 204 -3.97 7.01 17.08
C TYR A 204 -2.75 7.20 16.20
N LEU A 205 -2.96 7.77 15.02
CA LEU A 205 -1.87 8.10 14.11
C LEU A 205 -1.13 9.34 14.63
N PRO A 206 0.19 9.28 14.83
CA PRO A 206 0.94 10.44 15.31
C PRO A 206 1.00 11.54 14.25
N SER A 207 1.15 12.79 14.66
CA SER A 207 1.18 13.96 13.76
C SER A 207 2.25 13.85 12.67
N TRP A 208 3.39 13.23 12.98
CA TRP A 208 4.49 12.99 12.02
C TRP A 208 4.19 11.91 10.97
N LEU A 209 3.10 11.13 11.11
CA LEU A 209 2.51 10.28 10.05
C LEU A 209 1.16 10.80 9.55
N ASN A 210 0.78 12.04 9.88
CA ASN A 210 -0.55 12.55 9.57
C ASN A 210 -0.54 13.98 8.99
N TYR A 211 0.60 14.59 8.69
CA TYR A 211 0.58 15.97 8.19
C TYR A 211 0.33 16.09 6.68
N ILE A 212 0.68 15.06 5.89
CA ILE A 212 0.22 14.91 4.49
C ILE A 212 -1.16 14.27 4.53
N GLN A 213 -2.17 14.99 4.06
CA GLN A 213 -3.55 14.48 3.97
C GLN A 213 -3.88 14.05 2.55
N PRO A 214 -4.73 13.01 2.36
CA PRO A 214 -5.22 12.67 1.03
C PRO A 214 -6.01 13.85 0.42
N LEU A 215 -6.40 13.71 -0.85
CA LEU A 215 -7.33 14.64 -1.47
C LEU A 215 -8.68 14.56 -0.76
N ASN A 216 -9.26 15.71 -0.46
CA ASN A 216 -10.57 15.81 0.20
C ASN A 216 -11.70 15.65 -0.82
N ASP A 217 -11.45 16.07 -2.06
CA ASP A 217 -12.35 15.96 -3.19
C ASP A 217 -11.55 15.49 -4.40
N LEU A 218 -12.05 14.45 -5.07
CA LEU A 218 -11.50 13.97 -6.34
C LEU A 218 -12.08 14.68 -7.56
N ASN A 219 -13.08 15.53 -7.37
CA ASN A 219 -13.65 16.35 -8.45
C ASN A 219 -12.72 17.51 -8.84
N GLU A 220 -11.67 17.77 -8.06
CA GLU A 220 -10.56 18.58 -8.54
C GLU A 220 -9.89 17.79 -9.68
N ASN A 221 -9.90 18.33 -10.91
CA ASN A 221 -9.28 17.79 -12.16
C ASN A 221 -7.75 17.52 -12.07
N SER A 222 -7.22 17.24 -10.89
CA SER A 222 -5.85 16.92 -10.58
C SER A 222 -5.54 15.42 -10.74
N LEU A 223 -6.53 14.55 -10.54
CA LEU A 223 -6.42 13.11 -10.62
C LEU A 223 -7.68 12.53 -11.27
N SER A 224 -7.51 11.86 -12.40
CA SER A 224 -8.59 11.22 -13.16
C SER A 224 -8.22 9.78 -13.48
N ASN A 225 -9.19 8.99 -13.93
CA ASN A 225 -8.91 7.64 -14.42
C ASN A 225 -8.36 7.70 -15.84
N ARG A 226 -7.58 6.69 -16.23
CA ARG A 226 -7.12 6.53 -17.60
C ARG A 226 -8.03 5.56 -18.35
N HIS A 227 -8.58 6.01 -19.48
CA HIS A 227 -9.39 5.18 -20.37
C HIS A 227 -9.04 5.53 -21.82
N TYR A 228 -8.59 4.54 -22.60
CA TYR A 228 -7.98 4.74 -23.93
C TYR A 228 -6.91 5.85 -23.93
N ASP A 229 -6.02 5.82 -22.92
CA ASP A 229 -4.95 6.82 -22.71
C ASP A 229 -5.42 8.29 -22.57
N ALA A 230 -6.69 8.51 -22.23
CA ALA A 230 -7.25 9.81 -21.95
C ALA A 230 -7.75 9.92 -20.50
N PRO A 231 -7.69 11.13 -19.89
CA PRO A 231 -8.31 11.37 -18.60
C PRO A 231 -9.81 11.24 -18.73
N LYS A 232 -10.42 10.51 -17.80
CA LYS A 232 -11.86 10.41 -17.68
C LYS A 232 -12.29 10.76 -16.28
N ASN A 233 -12.96 11.90 -16.18
CA ASN A 233 -13.64 12.33 -14.96
C ASN A 233 -14.82 11.41 -14.67
N ASN A 234 -15.19 11.29 -13.39
CA ASN A 234 -16.33 10.47 -12.97
C ASN A 234 -16.25 9.06 -13.57
N PHE A 235 -15.14 8.33 -13.38
CA PHE A 235 -15.04 6.93 -13.80
C PHE A 235 -15.48 5.93 -12.70
N PHE A 236 -15.66 6.40 -11.46
CA PHE A 236 -16.27 5.65 -10.36
C PHE A 236 -17.71 6.10 -9.97
N PRO A 237 -18.57 6.59 -10.90
CA PRO A 237 -19.90 7.07 -10.54
C PRO A 237 -20.86 5.92 -10.25
N ASP A 238 -20.48 4.69 -10.63
CA ASP A 238 -21.15 3.46 -10.26
C ASP A 238 -20.27 2.67 -9.30
N ASN A 239 -20.67 2.69 -8.02
CA ASN A 239 -20.01 1.99 -6.91
C ASN A 239 -20.02 0.48 -7.05
N ASN A 240 -20.79 -0.06 -7.98
CA ASN A 240 -20.89 -1.48 -8.26
C ASN A 240 -20.28 -1.83 -9.62
N ARG A 241 -19.71 -0.84 -10.33
CA ARG A 241 -19.05 -1.07 -11.60
C ARG A 241 -17.61 -1.44 -11.36
N LEU A 242 -17.22 -2.41 -12.15
CA LEU A 242 -15.86 -2.83 -12.30
C LEU A 242 -15.15 -2.09 -13.37
N ASN A 243 -13.97 -1.64 -12.97
CA ASN A 243 -12.97 -1.14 -13.87
C ASN A 243 -11.96 -2.27 -14.06
N GLU A 244 -11.34 -2.33 -15.24
CA GLU A 244 -10.33 -3.30 -15.65
C GLU A 244 -9.04 -3.15 -14.82
N GLU A 245 -9.16 -3.38 -13.52
CA GLU A 245 -8.14 -3.12 -12.51
C GLU A 245 -7.59 -4.44 -11.99
N LEU A 246 -8.39 -5.49 -11.98
CA LEU A 246 -7.94 -6.80 -11.54
C LEU A 246 -7.16 -7.51 -12.63
N TYR A 247 -5.98 -7.98 -12.27
CA TYR A 247 -5.17 -8.75 -13.19
C TYR A 247 -4.59 -10.00 -12.53
N VAL A 248 -4.24 -10.97 -13.37
CA VAL A 248 -3.31 -12.05 -13.05
C VAL A 248 -2.12 -12.04 -13.97
N SER A 249 -1.01 -12.53 -13.46
CA SER A 249 0.23 -12.64 -14.21
C SER A 249 0.96 -13.91 -13.79
N LEU A 250 1.27 -14.78 -14.76
CA LEU A 250 2.11 -15.95 -14.53
C LEU A 250 3.54 -15.58 -14.86
N ARG A 251 4.43 -15.63 -13.87
CA ARG A 251 5.82 -15.17 -14.01
C ARG A 251 6.76 -16.19 -13.41
N ARG A 252 7.98 -16.30 -13.94
CA ARG A 252 9.05 -16.99 -13.20
C ARG A 252 9.47 -16.12 -12.02
N LYS A 253 9.99 -16.77 -10.98
CA LYS A 253 10.60 -16.05 -9.85
C LYS A 253 11.66 -15.09 -10.39
N PRO A 254 11.51 -13.76 -10.19
CA PRO A 254 12.40 -12.79 -10.82
C PRO A 254 13.82 -12.95 -10.27
N SER A 255 14.80 -12.92 -11.17
CA SER A 255 16.21 -12.80 -10.79
C SER A 255 16.47 -11.43 -10.13
N LYS A 256 17.64 -11.24 -9.53
CA LYS A 256 18.02 -9.91 -9.00
C LYS A 256 18.00 -8.83 -10.09
N GLU A 257 18.38 -9.18 -11.31
CA GLU A 257 18.41 -8.27 -12.46
C GLU A 257 16.99 -7.93 -12.93
N ASP A 258 16.07 -8.89 -12.95
CA ASP A 258 14.66 -8.65 -13.30
C ASP A 258 13.99 -7.66 -12.33
N ASN A 259 14.30 -7.78 -11.04
CA ASN A 259 13.76 -6.86 -10.02
C ASN A 259 14.30 -5.44 -10.19
N LEU A 260 15.59 -5.30 -10.54
CA LEU A 260 16.22 -4.01 -10.81
C LEU A 260 15.63 -3.34 -12.07
N LEU A 261 15.43 -4.11 -13.15
CA LEU A 261 14.83 -3.62 -14.38
C LEU A 261 13.38 -3.18 -14.17
N ARG A 262 12.58 -3.93 -13.40
CA ARG A 262 11.20 -3.54 -13.05
C ARG A 262 11.13 -2.29 -12.20
N GLN A 263 12.02 -2.15 -11.22
CA GLN A 263 12.13 -0.92 -10.44
C GLN A 263 12.52 0.28 -11.29
N LYS A 264 13.29 0.07 -12.38
CA LYS A 264 13.79 1.15 -13.24
C LYS A 264 12.80 1.57 -14.32
N ASN A 265 12.07 0.62 -14.91
CA ASN A 265 11.21 0.90 -16.06
C ASN A 265 9.80 1.31 -15.67
N PHE A 266 9.40 1.12 -14.41
CA PHE A 266 8.08 1.52 -13.91
C PHE A 266 6.91 0.96 -14.74
N GLU A 267 7.13 -0.09 -15.51
CA GLU A 267 6.12 -0.72 -16.35
C GLU A 267 5.29 -1.72 -15.55
N MET A 268 4.03 -1.87 -15.95
CA MET A 268 3.22 -2.99 -15.52
C MET A 268 3.83 -4.29 -16.04
N PRO A 269 3.94 -5.35 -15.21
CA PRO A 269 4.37 -6.66 -15.69
C PRO A 269 3.39 -7.17 -16.75
N SER A 270 3.82 -8.06 -17.64
CA SER A 270 2.89 -8.76 -18.56
C SER A 270 1.77 -9.43 -17.74
N HIS A 271 0.52 -9.09 -18.03
CA HIS A 271 -0.64 -9.50 -17.25
C HIS A 271 -1.87 -9.70 -18.14
N PHE A 272 -2.86 -10.39 -17.58
CA PHE A 272 -4.19 -10.55 -18.14
C PHE A 272 -5.18 -9.94 -17.16
N TYR A 273 -5.99 -9.00 -17.63
CA TYR A 273 -7.10 -8.51 -16.83
C TYR A 273 -8.13 -9.61 -16.64
N ILE A 274 -8.61 -9.78 -15.40
CA ILE A 274 -9.70 -10.69 -15.08
C ILE A 274 -10.96 -9.85 -14.95
N ASN A 275 -11.97 -10.17 -15.76
CA ASN A 275 -13.26 -9.50 -15.78
C ASN A 275 -13.88 -9.30 -14.39
N ASN A 276 -14.43 -8.11 -14.18
CA ASN A 276 -15.60 -7.76 -13.41
C ASN A 276 -15.85 -8.44 -12.02
N HIS A 277 -15.06 -8.09 -11.00
CA HIS A 277 -15.31 -8.23 -9.54
C HIS A 277 -16.19 -7.14 -8.84
N LYS A 278 -17.41 -7.44 -8.39
CA LYS A 278 -18.21 -6.45 -7.64
C LYS A 278 -17.88 -6.57 -6.15
N PRO A 279 -17.03 -5.71 -5.54
CA PRO A 279 -16.87 -5.74 -4.10
C PRO A 279 -18.18 -5.35 -3.41
N SER A 280 -18.46 -5.97 -2.26
CA SER A 280 -19.78 -6.00 -1.64
C SER A 280 -20.15 -4.80 -0.73
N SER A 281 -19.39 -3.69 -0.68
CA SER A 281 -19.79 -2.44 0.02
C SER A 281 -18.76 -1.30 -0.11
N PRO A 282 -19.10 -0.07 0.33
CA PRO A 282 -19.77 1.00 -0.41
C PRO A 282 -18.77 2.03 -0.98
N ASP A 283 -19.10 2.60 -2.13
CA ASP A 283 -18.74 3.96 -2.57
C ASP A 283 -17.38 4.56 -2.15
N TYR A 284 -16.36 4.01 -2.79
CA TYR A 284 -15.07 4.53 -3.27
C TYR A 284 -14.48 5.91 -2.88
N PHE A 285 -15.21 7.02 -2.72
CA PHE A 285 -14.58 8.36 -2.54
C PHE A 285 -15.34 9.39 -1.68
N HIS A 286 -16.30 8.97 -0.86
CA HIS A 286 -16.77 9.88 0.19
C HIS A 286 -15.73 9.97 1.31
N SER A 287 -15.16 11.17 1.49
CA SER A 287 -14.58 11.55 2.78
C SER A 287 -15.68 11.47 3.83
N THR A 288 -15.82 10.33 4.50
CA THR A 288 -16.39 10.37 5.84
C THR A 288 -15.31 11.00 6.72
N ASN A 289 -15.47 12.30 6.98
CA ASN A 289 -14.77 13.07 8.00
C ASN A 289 -15.03 12.48 9.40
N ASN A 290 -14.63 11.24 9.65
CA ASN A 290 -14.68 10.63 10.96
C ASN A 290 -13.24 10.46 11.44
N PHE A 291 -12.86 11.47 12.23
CA PHE A 291 -11.65 11.58 13.04
C PHE A 291 -11.38 10.33 13.91
#